data_AF-A0A3L7NH28-F1
#
_entry.id   AF-A0A3L7NH28-F1
#
_cell.length_a   1.000
_cell.length_b   1.000
_cell.length_c   1.000
_cell.angle_alpha   90.00
_cell.angle_beta   90.00
_cell.angle_gamma   90.00
#
_symmetry.space_group_name_H-M   'P 1'
#
loop_
_entity.id
_entity.type
_entity.pdbx_description
1 polymer ?
#
loop_
_entity_poly.entity_id
_entity_poly.type
_entity_poly.pdbx_seq_one_letter_code
_entity_poly.pdbx_strand_id
1 'polypeptide(L)'
;SVERSCELLEVGSEVIQPLLDVKPDVAGPLGRRCAFSIQLQLGKDSSSNLPNLTRGIIEDYLKAHQLTIQPSYYYDEKARLILSPQLRASFIRLDAPKQATVAEPMIAKSIQELRTLGAYWDSSMPFTPADCRTLILGFRYTLDSPPIAGKTTPKLDYELLFIHVLPQSTPQKPKVAVFATSDARTQFHLLEESDPESEMQSAAITADVRFADSKMMGMYPERPVVTRVYHKALLSVPVELVQSEIEGLTGVPPEGGFSGVLDKLYKTATGTDVSAEVEAPATQPSAERPPEELVPEATPVN
;
A
#
# COMPACT_ATOMS: atom_id res chain seq x y z
N SER A 1 -22.63 -4.09 -3.77
CA SER A 1 -21.18 -4.00 -3.53
C SER A 1 -20.81 -5.15 -2.62
N VAL A 2 -19.90 -6.05 -3.04
CA VAL A 2 -19.40 -7.12 -2.17
C VAL A 2 -18.27 -6.49 -1.35
N GLU A 3 -18.55 -6.12 -0.11
CA GLU A 3 -17.50 -5.66 0.82
C GLU A 3 -16.48 -6.78 0.99
N ARG A 4 -15.23 -6.54 0.54
CA ARG A 4 -14.13 -7.49 0.70
C ARG A 4 -13.25 -7.00 1.84
N SER A 5 -13.28 -7.71 2.97
CA SER A 5 -12.34 -7.52 4.08
C SER A 5 -10.96 -8.01 3.68
N CYS A 6 -9.93 -7.39 4.24
CA CYS A 6 -8.57 -7.90 4.17
C CYS A 6 -8.48 -9.25 4.90
N GLU A 7 -7.79 -10.22 4.30
CA GLU A 7 -7.60 -11.55 4.87
C GLU A 7 -6.13 -11.76 5.22
N LEU A 8 -5.89 -12.39 6.37
CA LEU A 8 -4.56 -12.83 6.74
C LEU A 8 -4.12 -14.00 5.85
N LEU A 9 -2.84 -14.00 5.49
CA LEU A 9 -2.22 -15.16 4.85
C LEU A 9 -2.14 -16.34 5.79
N GLU A 10 -2.13 -17.53 5.20
CA GLU A 10 -1.90 -18.77 5.93
C GLU A 10 -0.49 -18.79 6.52
N VAL A 11 -0.36 -19.37 7.71
CA VAL A 11 0.91 -19.50 8.44
C VAL A 11 1.92 -20.26 7.57
N GLY A 12 3.16 -19.76 7.52
CA GLY A 12 4.24 -20.31 6.70
C GLY A 12 4.23 -19.86 5.25
N SER A 13 3.19 -19.15 4.79
CA SER A 13 3.18 -18.55 3.45
C SER A 13 4.33 -17.55 3.31
N GLU A 14 5.01 -17.57 2.16
CA GLU A 14 5.98 -16.53 1.82
C GLU A 14 5.29 -15.18 1.81
N VAL A 15 5.87 -14.18 2.49
CA VAL A 15 5.31 -12.83 2.61
C VAL A 15 5.37 -12.13 1.26
N ILE A 16 6.46 -12.26 0.53
CA ILE A 16 6.62 -11.66 -0.80
C ILE A 16 6.49 -12.78 -1.82
N GLN A 17 5.52 -12.68 -2.71
CA GLN A 17 5.41 -13.60 -3.84
C GLN A 17 6.20 -13.02 -5.02
N PRO A 18 7.14 -13.78 -5.62
CA PRO A 18 7.80 -13.36 -6.86
C PRO A 18 6.76 -13.03 -7.93
N LEU A 19 7.04 -11.99 -8.73
CA LEU A 19 6.17 -11.63 -9.84
C LEU A 19 6.37 -12.63 -10.97
N LEU A 20 5.27 -13.10 -11.54
CA LEU A 20 5.27 -13.99 -12.69
C LEU A 20 5.62 -13.22 -13.96
N ASP A 21 6.24 -13.93 -14.91
CA ASP A 21 6.53 -13.38 -16.23
C ASP A 21 5.24 -13.06 -16.99
N VAL A 22 5.20 -11.88 -17.61
CA VAL A 22 4.11 -11.48 -18.50
C VAL A 22 4.22 -12.21 -19.82
N LYS A 23 3.09 -12.78 -20.25
CA LYS A 23 2.93 -13.35 -21.59
C LYS A 23 2.24 -12.32 -22.49
N PRO A 24 2.74 -12.09 -23.72
CA PRO A 24 2.07 -11.23 -24.70
C PRO A 24 0.64 -11.71 -24.97
N ASP A 25 -0.28 -10.77 -25.20
CA ASP A 25 -1.67 -11.01 -25.62
C ASP A 25 -2.50 -11.91 -24.67
N VAL A 26 -2.09 -12.00 -23.40
CA VAL A 26 -2.78 -12.79 -22.37
C VAL A 26 -3.00 -11.91 -21.14
N ALA A 27 -4.15 -12.03 -20.48
CA ALA A 27 -4.35 -11.47 -19.15
C ALA A 27 -4.04 -12.53 -18.08
N GLY A 28 -3.46 -12.13 -16.95
CA GLY A 28 -3.08 -13.09 -15.92
C GLY A 28 -2.74 -12.47 -14.56
N PRO A 29 -2.59 -13.30 -13.52
CA PRO A 29 -2.07 -12.88 -12.23
C PRO A 29 -0.57 -12.59 -12.35
N LEU A 30 -0.08 -11.58 -11.63
CA LEU A 30 1.35 -11.31 -11.47
C LEU A 30 1.88 -11.83 -10.13
N GLY A 31 1.13 -11.64 -9.06
CA GLY A 31 1.58 -11.95 -7.70
C GLY A 31 1.23 -10.83 -6.74
N ARG A 32 2.00 -10.70 -5.66
CA ARG A 32 1.71 -9.78 -4.55
C ARG A 32 2.98 -9.26 -3.91
N ARG A 33 2.96 -7.98 -3.57
CA ARG A 33 4.08 -7.27 -2.92
C ARG A 33 3.54 -6.52 -1.71
N CYS A 34 4.42 -6.23 -0.74
CA CYS A 34 4.09 -5.32 0.35
C CYS A 34 3.87 -3.91 -0.22
N ALA A 35 2.78 -3.25 0.16
CA ALA A 35 2.55 -1.84 -0.14
C ALA A 35 2.95 -0.95 1.04
N PHE A 36 2.59 -1.37 2.25
CA PHE A 36 2.95 -0.67 3.48
C PHE A 36 2.81 -1.62 4.67
N SER A 37 3.24 -1.15 5.82
CA SER A 37 3.28 -1.95 7.03
C SER A 37 2.79 -1.18 8.26
N ILE A 38 2.20 -1.92 9.21
CA ILE A 38 1.60 -1.40 10.43
C ILE A 38 2.24 -2.12 11.61
N GLN A 39 2.73 -1.36 12.59
CA GLN A 39 3.20 -1.88 13.86
C GLN A 39 2.35 -1.35 15.01
N LEU A 40 2.11 -2.19 16.00
CA LEU A 40 1.44 -1.79 17.24
C LEU A 40 2.48 -1.58 18.33
N GLN A 41 2.22 -0.68 19.26
CA GLN A 41 3.02 -0.52 20.47
C GLN A 41 2.13 -0.14 21.65
N LEU A 42 2.57 -0.41 22.88
CA LEU A 42 1.83 0.04 24.06
C LEU A 42 1.92 1.56 24.20
N GLY A 43 0.76 2.21 24.34
CA GLY A 43 0.71 3.65 24.62
C GLY A 43 1.31 3.98 25.99
N LYS A 44 1.98 5.12 26.12
CA LYS A 44 2.69 5.50 27.37
C LYS A 44 1.79 5.47 28.62
N ASP A 45 0.53 5.91 28.48
CA ASP A 45 -0.43 5.99 29.59
C ASP A 45 -1.13 4.65 29.90
N SER A 46 -1.09 3.71 28.94
CA SER A 46 -1.63 2.35 29.06
C SER A 46 -0.81 1.44 29.97
N SER A 47 0.44 1.84 30.22
CA SER A 47 1.40 1.13 31.07
C SER A 47 0.89 0.95 32.51
N SER A 48 0.02 1.84 32.99
CA SER A 48 -0.44 1.88 34.39
C SER A 48 -1.37 0.72 34.81
N ASN A 49 -2.09 0.10 33.87
CA ASN A 49 -3.14 -0.89 34.19
C ASN A 49 -2.72 -2.36 34.04
N LEU A 50 -1.51 -2.63 33.53
CA LEU A 50 -0.99 -3.99 33.36
C LEU A 50 0.08 -4.31 34.42
N PRO A 51 0.09 -5.52 35.00
CA PRO A 51 1.19 -5.97 35.85
C PRO A 51 2.54 -5.86 35.12
N ASN A 52 3.61 -5.46 35.83
CA ASN A 52 4.92 -5.18 35.23
C ASN A 52 5.48 -6.33 34.37
N LEU A 53 5.29 -7.59 34.79
CA LEU A 53 5.76 -8.76 34.04
C LEU A 53 4.99 -8.92 32.73
N THR A 54 3.66 -8.88 32.78
CA THR A 54 2.78 -8.97 31.61
C THR A 54 3.04 -7.82 30.64
N ARG A 55 3.32 -6.62 31.16
CA ARG A 55 3.69 -5.45 30.36
C ARG A 55 4.93 -5.71 29.50
N GLY A 56 6.04 -6.16 30.11
CA GLY A 56 7.28 -6.43 29.39
C GLY A 56 7.08 -7.45 28.26
N ILE A 57 6.36 -8.53 28.55
CA ILE A 57 6.05 -9.58 27.56
C ILE A 57 5.24 -9.01 26.39
N ILE A 58 4.22 -8.19 26.66
CA ILE A 58 3.40 -7.58 25.61
C ILE A 58 4.22 -6.57 24.80
N GLU A 59 5.02 -5.72 25.43
CA GLU A 59 5.86 -4.76 24.72
C GLU A 59 6.85 -5.46 23.80
N ASP A 60 7.54 -6.49 24.29
CA ASP A 60 8.50 -7.26 23.51
C ASP A 60 7.80 -7.98 22.36
N TYR A 61 6.62 -8.55 22.61
CA TYR A 61 5.79 -9.15 21.58
C TYR A 61 5.41 -8.14 20.49
N LEU A 62 4.86 -6.98 20.84
CA LEU A 62 4.45 -5.98 19.86
C LEU A 62 5.63 -5.37 19.09
N LYS A 63 6.79 -5.17 19.75
CA LYS A 63 8.02 -4.70 19.09
C LYS A 63 8.61 -5.72 18.12
N ALA A 64 8.46 -7.01 18.41
CA ALA A 64 9.00 -8.08 17.58
C ALA A 64 8.11 -8.42 16.35
N HIS A 65 6.91 -7.84 16.27
CA HIS A 65 5.95 -8.18 15.23
C HIS A 65 5.44 -6.97 14.46
N GLN A 66 5.00 -7.25 13.24
CA GLN A 66 4.45 -6.24 12.33
C GLN A 66 3.42 -6.89 11.42
N LEU A 67 2.50 -6.07 10.91
CA LEU A 67 1.59 -6.43 9.85
C LEU A 67 2.06 -5.79 8.54
N THR A 68 2.08 -6.57 7.46
CA THR A 68 2.31 -6.07 6.10
C THR A 68 1.03 -6.16 5.30
N ILE A 69 0.66 -5.09 4.59
CA ILE A 69 -0.51 -5.07 3.70
C ILE A 69 -0.05 -5.29 2.27
N GLN A 70 -0.71 -6.23 1.58
CA GLN A 70 -0.26 -6.78 0.32
C GLN A 70 -1.37 -6.75 -0.72
N PRO A 71 -1.36 -5.76 -1.62
CA PRO A 71 -2.16 -5.86 -2.82
C PRO A 71 -1.67 -6.99 -3.72
N SER A 72 -2.64 -7.63 -4.39
CA SER A 72 -2.36 -8.52 -5.51
C SER A 72 -2.40 -7.74 -6.81
N TYR A 73 -1.54 -8.12 -7.75
CA TYR A 73 -1.40 -7.50 -9.04
C TYR A 73 -1.77 -8.48 -10.15
N TYR A 74 -2.38 -7.93 -11.20
CA TYR A 74 -2.74 -8.61 -12.43
C TYR A 74 -2.20 -7.80 -13.60
N TYR A 75 -2.20 -8.40 -14.79
CA TYR A 75 -1.96 -7.70 -16.04
C TYR A 75 -3.05 -8.02 -17.05
N ASP A 76 -3.39 -7.05 -17.90
CA ASP A 76 -4.30 -7.26 -19.02
C ASP A 76 -3.56 -7.72 -20.30
N GLU A 77 -4.34 -7.99 -21.35
CA GLU A 77 -3.85 -8.42 -22.67
C GLU A 77 -2.87 -7.41 -23.30
N LYS A 78 -2.91 -6.14 -22.87
CA LYS A 78 -2.03 -5.06 -23.32
C LYS A 78 -0.80 -4.89 -22.40
N ALA A 79 -0.56 -5.85 -21.50
CA ALA A 79 0.48 -5.79 -20.48
C ALA A 79 0.38 -4.55 -19.57
N ARG A 80 -0.83 -4.06 -19.30
CA ARG A 80 -1.06 -2.99 -18.33
C ARG A 80 -1.30 -3.57 -16.95
N LEU A 81 -0.68 -2.96 -15.94
CA LEU A 81 -0.81 -3.37 -14.54
C LEU A 81 -2.23 -3.07 -14.02
N ILE A 82 -2.83 -4.04 -13.35
CA ILE A 82 -4.13 -3.93 -12.70
C ILE A 82 -3.99 -4.24 -11.21
N LEU A 83 -4.54 -3.39 -10.37
CA LEU A 83 -4.58 -3.56 -8.92
C LEU A 83 -5.82 -4.36 -8.51
N SER A 84 -5.63 -5.45 -7.76
CA SER A 84 -6.72 -6.26 -7.25
C SER A 84 -7.46 -5.56 -6.10
N PRO A 85 -8.80 -5.63 -6.04
CA PRO A 85 -9.54 -5.21 -4.85
C PRO A 85 -9.42 -6.20 -3.69
N GLN A 86 -8.88 -7.40 -3.92
CA GLN A 86 -8.59 -8.36 -2.84
C GLN A 86 -7.24 -8.04 -2.21
N LEU A 87 -7.30 -7.63 -0.95
CA LEU A 87 -6.11 -7.42 -0.12
C LEU A 87 -5.81 -8.66 0.70
N ARG A 88 -4.51 -8.90 0.85
CA ARG A 88 -3.96 -9.83 1.82
C ARG A 88 -3.15 -9.06 2.85
N ALA A 89 -3.04 -9.62 4.04
CA ALA A 89 -2.10 -9.14 5.03
C ALA A 89 -1.28 -10.29 5.59
N SER A 90 -0.03 -10.01 5.95
CA SER A 90 0.84 -10.97 6.61
C SER A 90 1.19 -10.43 7.97
N PHE A 91 0.91 -11.20 9.00
CA PHE A 91 1.51 -10.98 10.30
C PHE A 91 2.88 -11.62 10.30
N ILE A 92 3.92 -10.86 10.65
CA ILE A 92 5.31 -11.30 10.55
C ILE A 92 6.04 -11.04 11.85
N ARG A 93 7.09 -11.83 12.08
CA ARG A 93 8.12 -11.50 13.05
C ARG A 93 9.26 -10.77 12.35
N LEU A 94 9.79 -9.73 12.99
CA LEU A 94 10.88 -8.93 12.42
C LEU A 94 12.19 -9.70 12.31
N ASP A 95 12.40 -10.73 13.15
CA ASP A 95 13.57 -11.61 13.06
C ASP A 95 13.42 -12.74 12.03
N ALA A 96 12.23 -12.92 11.45
CA ALA A 96 11.93 -13.88 10.39
C ALA A 96 10.89 -13.32 9.41
N PRO A 97 11.18 -12.19 8.71
CA PRO A 97 10.16 -11.41 8.00
C PRO A 97 9.68 -12.05 6.69
N LYS A 98 10.27 -13.16 6.27
CA LYS A 98 9.98 -13.82 4.98
C LYS A 98 8.72 -14.68 5.01
N GLN A 99 8.25 -15.08 6.20
CA GLN A 99 7.12 -16.00 6.35
C GLN A 99 6.04 -15.42 7.25
N ALA A 100 4.78 -15.65 6.88
CA ALA A 100 3.64 -15.31 7.71
C ALA A 100 3.64 -16.17 8.98
N THR A 101 3.41 -15.54 10.13
CA THR A 101 3.33 -16.18 11.44
C THR A 101 1.89 -16.16 11.96
N VAL A 102 1.63 -16.92 13.02
CA VAL A 102 0.31 -16.94 13.67
C VAL A 102 0.04 -15.56 14.28
N ALA A 103 -1.05 -14.93 13.85
CA ALA A 103 -1.54 -13.71 14.48
C ALA A 103 -2.36 -14.04 15.72
N GLU A 104 -2.18 -13.24 16.77
CA GLU A 104 -3.06 -13.28 17.94
C GLU A 104 -4.52 -13.01 17.53
N PRO A 105 -5.52 -13.66 18.17
CA PRO A 105 -6.93 -13.54 17.75
C PRO A 105 -7.44 -12.09 17.69
N MET A 106 -6.94 -11.21 18.56
CA MET A 106 -7.26 -9.78 18.53
C MET A 106 -6.76 -9.09 17.26
N ILE A 107 -5.53 -9.40 16.81
CA ILE A 107 -4.94 -8.85 15.59
C ILE A 107 -5.73 -9.33 14.38
N ALA A 108 -6.01 -10.64 14.32
CA ALA A 108 -6.80 -11.24 13.24
C ALA A 108 -8.19 -10.59 13.08
N LYS A 109 -8.88 -10.29 14.20
CA LYS A 109 -10.14 -9.55 14.19
C LYS A 109 -9.99 -8.12 13.68
N SER A 110 -8.94 -7.41 14.13
CA SER A 110 -8.68 -6.05 13.66
C SER A 110 -8.37 -5.98 12.17
N ILE A 111 -7.74 -7.00 11.58
CA ILE A 111 -7.45 -7.01 10.13
C ILE A 111 -8.73 -7.07 9.30
N GLN A 112 -9.77 -7.76 9.78
CA GLN A 112 -11.07 -7.83 9.11
C GLN A 112 -11.80 -6.47 9.06
N GLU A 113 -11.37 -5.50 9.88
CA GLU A 113 -11.86 -4.14 9.88
C GLU A 113 -11.18 -3.25 8.81
N LEU A 114 -10.10 -3.73 8.17
CA LEU A 114 -9.56 -3.14 6.96
C LEU A 114 -10.37 -3.65 5.76
N ARG A 115 -11.10 -2.76 5.09
CA ARG A 115 -12.02 -3.09 4.01
C ARG A 115 -11.67 -2.33 2.75
N THR A 116 -11.74 -3.02 1.61
CA THR A 116 -11.72 -2.36 0.32
C THR A 116 -13.07 -1.69 0.07
N LEU A 117 -13.07 -0.36 -0.06
CA LEU A 117 -14.27 0.43 -0.37
C LEU A 117 -14.54 0.44 -1.87
N GLY A 118 -13.49 0.47 -2.68
CA GLY A 118 -13.58 0.44 -4.14
C GLY A 118 -12.27 0.87 -4.79
N ALA A 119 -12.27 0.95 -6.11
CA ALA A 119 -11.19 1.55 -6.88
C ALA A 119 -11.69 2.84 -7.52
N TYR A 120 -10.85 3.88 -7.54
CA TYR A 120 -11.16 5.14 -8.20
C TYR A 120 -10.98 4.98 -9.71
N TRP A 121 -11.99 5.43 -10.45
CA TRP A 121 -11.96 5.55 -11.91
C TRP A 121 -12.42 6.95 -12.27
N ASP A 122 -11.69 7.58 -13.19
CA ASP A 122 -12.07 8.87 -13.74
C ASP A 122 -13.20 8.69 -14.76
N SER A 123 -14.40 9.15 -14.41
CA SER A 123 -15.61 9.03 -15.24
C SER A 123 -15.53 9.78 -16.58
N SER A 124 -14.53 10.64 -16.78
CA SER A 124 -14.31 11.32 -18.06
C SER A 124 -13.72 10.42 -19.14
N MET A 125 -13.15 9.26 -18.77
CA MET A 125 -12.55 8.29 -19.68
C MET A 125 -13.39 7.02 -19.77
N PRO A 126 -13.33 6.24 -20.87
CA PRO A 126 -13.92 4.91 -20.92
C PRO A 126 -13.40 4.02 -19.79
N PHE A 127 -14.27 3.20 -19.19
CA PHE A 127 -13.86 2.30 -18.12
C PHE A 127 -12.95 1.18 -18.65
N THR A 128 -11.71 1.12 -18.15
CA THR A 128 -10.91 -0.10 -18.20
C THR A 128 -10.31 -0.39 -16.83
N PRO A 129 -10.20 -1.66 -16.40
CA PRO A 129 -9.65 -2.00 -15.07
C PRO A 129 -8.24 -1.47 -14.81
N ALA A 130 -7.42 -1.33 -15.87
CA ALA A 130 -6.07 -0.78 -15.76
C ALA A 130 -6.05 0.74 -15.47
N ASP A 131 -7.14 1.45 -15.78
CA ASP A 131 -7.26 2.89 -15.49
C ASP A 131 -7.66 3.14 -14.02
N CYS A 132 -8.10 2.10 -13.32
CA CYS A 132 -8.41 2.11 -11.89
C CYS A 132 -7.15 2.05 -11.01
N ARG A 133 -6.27 3.04 -11.14
CA ARG A 133 -4.94 3.04 -10.51
C ARG A 133 -4.95 3.17 -8.98
N THR A 134 -6.06 3.61 -8.39
CA THR A 134 -6.13 3.89 -6.95
C THR A 134 -7.17 2.99 -6.28
N LEU A 135 -6.72 2.16 -5.34
CA LEU A 135 -7.58 1.41 -4.45
C LEU A 135 -7.83 2.20 -3.16
N ILE A 136 -9.10 2.33 -2.78
CA ILE A 136 -9.53 3.06 -1.59
C ILE A 136 -9.94 2.04 -0.53
N LEU A 137 -9.35 2.16 0.66
CA LEU A 137 -9.58 1.30 1.80
C LEU A 137 -10.12 2.12 2.97
N GLY A 138 -11.00 1.52 3.75
CA GLY A 138 -11.41 2.02 5.05
C GLY A 138 -10.84 1.13 6.13
N PHE A 139 -10.18 1.71 7.13
CA PHE A 139 -9.74 1.00 8.32
C PHE A 139 -10.52 1.50 9.52
N ARG A 140 -11.38 0.64 10.07
CA ARG A 140 -12.17 0.95 11.26
C ARG A 140 -11.45 0.49 12.52
N TYR A 141 -11.42 1.35 13.54
CA TYR A 141 -10.82 1.01 14.83
C TYR A 141 -11.55 1.69 15.98
N THR A 142 -11.31 1.19 17.18
CA THR A 142 -11.83 1.82 18.41
C THR A 142 -10.82 2.84 18.89
N LEU A 143 -11.21 4.12 18.91
CA LEU A 143 -10.40 5.26 19.33
C LEU A 143 -10.80 5.71 20.74
N ASP A 144 -9.82 6.06 21.56
CA ASP A 144 -10.08 6.71 22.84
C ASP A 144 -10.53 8.17 22.62
N SER A 145 -11.73 8.51 23.09
CA SER A 145 -12.25 9.87 22.99
C SER A 145 -11.89 10.68 24.24
N PRO A 146 -11.60 11.99 24.14
CA PRO A 146 -11.40 12.83 25.32
C PRO A 146 -12.52 12.65 26.35
N PRO A 147 -12.20 12.61 27.66
CA PRO A 147 -13.19 12.30 28.68
C PRO A 147 -14.25 13.39 28.76
N ILE A 148 -15.51 13.04 28.50
CA ILE A 148 -16.66 13.87 28.86
C ILE A 148 -17.08 13.43 30.27
N ALA A 149 -17.07 14.36 31.23
CA ALA A 149 -17.40 14.10 32.64
C ALA A 149 -16.53 13.00 33.31
N GLY A 150 -15.23 12.95 32.99
CA GLY A 150 -14.27 12.06 33.64
C GLY A 150 -14.33 10.58 33.21
N LYS A 151 -15.18 10.23 32.23
CA LYS A 151 -15.21 8.90 31.61
C LYS A 151 -14.80 8.98 30.14
N THR A 152 -13.67 8.36 29.82
CA THR A 152 -13.24 8.06 28.45
C THR A 152 -14.16 6.98 27.90
N THR A 153 -14.98 7.34 26.91
CA THR A 153 -15.84 6.36 26.22
C THR A 153 -15.21 6.05 24.87
N PRO A 154 -14.72 4.82 24.65
CA PRO A 154 -14.17 4.44 23.36
C PRO A 154 -15.24 4.57 22.28
N LYS A 155 -14.90 5.21 21.16
CA LYS A 155 -15.79 5.36 20.00
C LYS A 155 -15.22 4.60 18.81
N LEU A 156 -16.09 4.13 17.93
CA LEU A 156 -15.65 3.65 16.62
C LEU A 156 -15.32 4.85 15.75
N ASP A 157 -14.13 4.84 15.15
CA ASP A 157 -13.71 5.78 14.12
C ASP A 157 -13.13 5.01 12.94
N TYR A 158 -12.86 5.71 11.85
CA TYR A 158 -12.22 5.14 10.68
C TYR A 158 -11.25 6.11 10.03
N GLU A 159 -10.22 5.58 9.40
CA GLU A 159 -9.35 6.34 8.51
C GLU A 159 -9.36 5.70 7.13
N LEU A 160 -8.97 6.48 6.12
CA LEU A 160 -8.89 6.04 4.75
C LEU A 160 -7.43 5.79 4.36
N LEU A 161 -7.21 4.73 3.59
CA LEU A 161 -5.94 4.43 2.96
C LEU A 161 -6.13 4.35 1.45
N PHE A 162 -5.14 4.81 0.70
CA PHE A 162 -5.16 4.85 -0.75
C PHE A 162 -3.90 4.16 -1.25
N ILE A 163 -4.05 3.03 -1.93
CA ILE A 163 -2.94 2.38 -2.63
C ILE A 163 -3.01 2.82 -4.08
N HIS A 164 -2.03 3.60 -4.52
CA HIS A 164 -2.01 4.24 -5.82
C HIS A 164 -0.87 3.69 -6.68
N VAL A 165 -1.20 3.11 -7.83
CA VAL A 165 -0.24 2.65 -8.84
C VAL A 165 0.30 3.86 -9.59
N LEU A 166 1.62 4.04 -9.54
CA LEU A 166 2.27 5.18 -10.18
C LEU A 166 2.33 5.00 -11.71
N PRO A 167 2.29 6.09 -12.52
CA PRO A 167 2.24 6.05 -13.99
C PRO A 167 3.39 5.29 -14.66
N GLN A 168 4.58 5.32 -14.06
CA GLN A 168 5.78 4.62 -14.51
C GLN A 168 5.81 3.13 -14.11
N SER A 169 4.73 2.62 -13.52
CA SER A 169 4.65 1.21 -13.13
C SER A 169 4.45 0.31 -14.33
N THR A 170 5.23 -0.77 -14.36
CA THR A 170 5.06 -1.85 -15.33
C THR A 170 4.68 -3.14 -14.60
N PRO A 171 4.13 -4.16 -15.27
CA PRO A 171 3.91 -5.47 -14.65
C PRO A 171 5.16 -6.08 -14.00
N GLN A 172 6.34 -5.86 -14.59
CA GLN A 172 7.62 -6.37 -14.09
C GLN A 172 8.17 -5.53 -12.94
N LYS A 173 7.80 -4.24 -12.89
CA LYS A 173 8.25 -3.28 -11.87
C LYS A 173 7.05 -2.47 -11.37
N PRO A 174 6.11 -3.09 -10.62
CA PRO A 174 4.99 -2.38 -10.05
C PRO A 174 5.51 -1.39 -9.00
N LYS A 175 5.16 -0.11 -9.12
CA LYS A 175 5.47 0.92 -8.13
C LYS A 175 4.17 1.48 -7.56
N VAL A 176 4.09 1.53 -6.23
CA VAL A 176 2.90 2.03 -5.56
C VAL A 176 3.27 3.12 -4.56
N ALA A 177 2.47 4.17 -4.52
CA ALA A 177 2.45 5.14 -3.44
C ALA A 177 1.27 4.82 -2.52
N VAL A 178 1.48 4.95 -1.21
CA VAL A 178 0.42 4.76 -0.22
C VAL A 178 0.13 6.07 0.48
N PHE A 179 -1.14 6.46 0.47
CA PHE A 179 -1.61 7.63 1.21
C PHE A 179 -2.52 7.18 2.35
N ALA A 180 -2.50 7.91 3.47
CA ALA A 180 -3.34 7.65 4.62
C ALA A 180 -3.95 8.95 5.14
N THR A 181 -5.18 8.88 5.65
CA THR A 181 -5.74 10.00 6.42
C THR A 181 -5.45 9.86 7.91
N SER A 182 -5.41 10.98 8.62
CA SER A 182 -5.41 11.01 10.08
C SER A 182 -6.31 12.11 10.64
N ASP A 183 -6.42 12.11 11.98
CA ASP A 183 -7.08 13.15 12.75
C ASP A 183 -8.53 13.37 12.29
N ALA A 184 -9.29 12.27 12.26
CA ALA A 184 -10.68 12.23 11.80
C ALA A 184 -10.82 12.66 10.33
N ARG A 185 -9.86 12.25 9.51
CA ARG A 185 -9.77 12.53 8.07
C ARG A 185 -9.57 14.00 7.74
N THR A 186 -8.84 14.74 8.57
CA THR A 186 -8.49 16.15 8.32
C THR A 186 -7.07 16.31 7.77
N GLN A 187 -6.20 15.33 7.98
CA GLN A 187 -4.85 15.29 7.41
C GLN A 187 -4.74 14.18 6.37
N PHE A 188 -3.90 14.41 5.36
CA PHE A 188 -3.59 13.49 4.27
C PHE A 188 -2.07 13.32 4.17
N HIS A 189 -1.61 12.08 4.32
CA HIS A 189 -0.20 11.74 4.40
C HIS A 189 0.20 10.89 3.20
N LEU A 190 1.31 11.22 2.55
CA LEU A 190 2.05 10.26 1.72
C LEU A 190 2.99 9.48 2.63
N LEU A 191 2.79 8.18 2.74
CA LEU A 191 3.64 7.30 3.54
C LEU A 191 4.98 7.07 2.85
N GLU A 192 6.02 6.90 3.66
CA GLU A 192 7.34 6.46 3.18
C GLU A 192 7.24 5.03 2.62
N GLU A 193 7.88 4.80 1.47
CA GLU A 193 7.89 3.50 0.82
C GLU A 193 8.54 2.46 1.73
N SER A 194 7.82 1.37 1.97
CA SER A 194 8.36 0.23 2.71
C SER A 194 9.16 -0.61 1.73
N ASP A 195 10.49 -0.59 1.79
CA ASP A 195 11.30 -1.52 1.01
C ASP A 195 11.01 -2.97 1.47
N PRO A 196 10.35 -3.79 0.63
CA PRO A 196 9.99 -5.14 1.01
C PRO A 196 11.20 -6.04 1.21
N GLU A 197 12.36 -5.70 0.64
CA GLU A 197 13.61 -6.49 0.74
C GLU A 197 14.56 -5.99 1.84
N SER A 198 14.29 -4.82 2.41
CA SER A 198 15.09 -4.29 3.53
C SER A 198 14.92 -5.13 4.79
N GLU A 199 16.05 -5.50 5.40
CA GLU A 199 16.11 -6.20 6.70
C GLU A 199 15.66 -5.31 7.88
N MET A 200 15.67 -3.99 7.70
CA MET A 200 15.21 -3.01 8.70
C MET A 200 13.90 -2.36 8.23
N GLN A 201 12.79 -3.08 8.31
CA GLN A 201 11.47 -2.51 8.02
C GLN A 201 10.98 -1.67 9.20
N SER A 202 11.26 -0.36 9.17
CA SER A 202 10.50 0.58 10.00
C SER A 202 9.06 0.61 9.50
N ALA A 203 8.08 0.46 10.38
CA ALA A 203 6.68 0.50 9.98
C ALA A 203 6.28 1.87 9.41
N ALA A 204 5.50 1.84 8.32
CA ALA A 204 4.94 3.05 7.73
C ALA A 204 3.87 3.69 8.64
N ILE A 205 3.16 2.85 9.40
CA ILE A 205 2.16 3.25 10.38
C ILE A 205 2.49 2.60 11.72
N THR A 206 2.54 3.38 12.79
CA THR A 206 2.65 2.89 14.15
C THR A 206 1.45 3.32 14.96
N ALA A 207 0.76 2.39 15.61
CA ALA A 207 -0.38 2.70 16.46
C ALA A 207 -0.09 2.38 17.93
N ASP A 208 -0.29 3.38 18.79
CA ASP A 208 -0.31 3.19 20.23
C ASP A 208 -1.64 2.55 20.61
N VAL A 209 -1.55 1.45 21.35
CA VAL A 209 -2.72 0.73 21.86
C VAL A 209 -2.69 0.64 23.38
N ARG A 210 -3.88 0.69 23.96
CA ARG A 210 -4.15 0.24 25.32
C ARG A 210 -5.14 -0.91 25.30
N PHE A 211 -5.14 -1.74 26.33
CA PHE A 211 -6.10 -2.83 26.45
C PHE A 211 -7.18 -2.46 27.45
N ALA A 212 -8.43 -2.47 26.99
CA ALA A 212 -9.57 -2.12 27.84
C ALA A 212 -10.04 -3.27 28.72
N ASP A 213 -9.66 -4.51 28.39
CA ASP A 213 -10.11 -5.71 29.08
C ASP A 213 -8.96 -6.73 29.15
N SER A 214 -9.12 -7.76 29.97
CA SER A 214 -8.18 -8.88 30.06
C SER A 214 -8.86 -10.19 30.46
N LYS A 215 -8.40 -11.29 29.88
CA LYS A 215 -8.84 -12.65 30.22
C LYS A 215 -7.85 -13.36 31.14
N MET A 216 -8.29 -14.51 31.66
CA MET A 216 -7.48 -15.41 32.46
C MET A 216 -6.84 -14.69 33.67
N MET A 217 -7.66 -14.00 34.47
CA MET A 217 -7.23 -13.24 35.65
C MET A 217 -6.19 -12.13 35.36
N GLY A 218 -6.30 -11.47 34.20
CA GLY A 218 -5.40 -10.36 33.84
C GLY A 218 -4.17 -10.76 33.04
N MET A 219 -4.05 -12.04 32.68
CA MET A 219 -2.85 -12.55 31.98
C MET A 219 -2.89 -12.33 30.46
N TYR A 220 -4.08 -12.28 29.86
CA TYR A 220 -4.22 -12.11 28.41
C TYR A 220 -4.95 -10.80 28.10
N PRO A 221 -4.30 -9.79 27.51
CA PRO A 221 -4.95 -8.54 27.17
C PRO A 221 -6.00 -8.74 26.08
N GLU A 222 -7.10 -8.00 26.16
CA GLU A 222 -8.16 -8.01 25.16
C GLU A 222 -8.67 -6.60 24.84
N ARG A 223 -9.40 -6.49 23.72
CA ARG A 223 -10.04 -5.26 23.26
C ARG A 223 -9.05 -4.10 23.16
N PRO A 224 -8.13 -4.16 22.17
CA PRO A 224 -7.22 -3.05 21.91
C PRO A 224 -8.03 -1.79 21.58
N VAL A 225 -7.67 -0.69 22.23
CA VAL A 225 -8.17 0.66 21.96
C VAL A 225 -6.98 1.46 21.48
N VAL A 226 -7.10 2.03 20.28
CA VAL A 226 -6.08 2.92 19.71
C VAL A 226 -6.12 4.23 20.49
N THR A 227 -4.96 4.66 20.98
CA THR A 227 -4.81 5.94 21.68
C THR A 227 -4.15 6.98 20.79
N ARG A 228 -3.31 6.55 19.84
CA ARG A 228 -2.66 7.43 18.87
C ARG A 228 -2.21 6.65 17.65
N VAL A 229 -2.18 7.32 16.50
CA VAL A 229 -1.62 6.78 15.25
C VAL A 229 -0.51 7.72 14.79
N TYR A 230 0.61 7.15 14.40
CA TYR A 230 1.77 7.84 13.85
C TYR A 230 1.99 7.37 12.42
N HIS A 231 2.20 8.31 11.51
CA HIS A 231 2.51 8.04 10.12
C HIS A 231 3.97 8.42 9.84
N LYS A 232 4.75 7.48 9.32
CA LYS A 232 6.07 7.79 8.75
C LYS A 232 5.83 8.37 7.36
N ALA A 233 5.63 9.68 7.29
CA ALA A 233 5.16 10.37 6.10
C ALA A 233 6.29 11.17 5.43
N LEU A 234 6.37 11.07 4.10
CA LEU A 234 7.22 11.92 3.25
C LEU A 234 6.60 13.31 3.06
N LEU A 235 5.27 13.37 3.07
CA LEU A 235 4.51 14.60 2.91
C LEU A 235 3.23 14.51 3.75
N SER A 236 2.82 15.62 4.35
CA SER A 236 1.54 15.76 5.05
C SER A 236 0.88 17.07 4.64
N VAL A 237 -0.39 17.00 4.24
CA VAL A 237 -1.18 18.16 3.82
C VAL A 237 -2.60 18.07 4.40
N PRO A 238 -3.27 19.21 4.66
CA PRO A 238 -4.69 19.21 5.00
C PRO A 238 -5.54 18.60 3.89
N VAL A 239 -6.55 17.81 4.27
CA VAL A 239 -7.50 17.18 3.33
C VAL A 239 -8.27 18.22 2.53
N GLU A 240 -8.55 19.39 3.12
CA GLU A 240 -9.22 20.49 2.43
C GLU A 240 -8.42 20.98 1.21
N LEU A 241 -7.07 20.94 1.28
CA LEU A 241 -6.24 21.27 0.13
C LEU A 241 -6.39 20.21 -0.97
N VAL A 242 -6.38 18.93 -0.61
CA VAL A 242 -6.58 17.83 -1.57
C VAL A 242 -7.96 17.94 -2.23
N GLN A 243 -9.01 18.21 -1.45
CA GLN A 243 -10.37 18.46 -1.97
C GLN A 243 -10.40 19.65 -2.92
N SER A 244 -9.73 20.75 -2.56
CA SER A 244 -9.66 21.95 -3.41
C SER A 244 -8.97 21.68 -4.76
N GLU A 245 -7.97 20.81 -4.78
CA GLU A 245 -7.31 20.38 -6.02
C GLU A 245 -8.21 19.45 -6.85
N ILE A 246 -8.97 18.54 -6.22
CA ILE A 246 -9.93 17.68 -6.92
C ILE A 246 -11.05 18.50 -7.56
N GLU A 247 -11.59 19.48 -6.83
CA GLU A 247 -12.68 20.34 -7.28
C GLU A 247 -12.25 21.35 -8.34
N GLY A 248 -10.94 21.49 -8.57
CA GLY A 248 -10.39 22.39 -9.58
C GLY A 248 -10.72 23.84 -9.28
N LEU A 249 -10.53 24.31 -8.04
CA LEU A 249 -10.73 25.72 -7.66
C LEU A 249 -9.79 26.71 -8.39
N THR A 250 -8.89 26.21 -9.24
CA THR A 250 -8.12 26.96 -10.27
C THR A 250 -8.86 27.07 -11.62
N GLY A 251 -10.08 26.56 -11.76
CA GLY A 251 -10.93 26.63 -12.95
C GLY A 251 -10.77 25.50 -13.97
N VAL A 252 -9.83 24.57 -13.75
CA VAL A 252 -9.59 23.41 -14.62
C VAL A 252 -9.42 22.17 -13.72
N PRO A 253 -10.24 21.11 -13.88
CA PRO A 253 -10.02 19.85 -13.16
C PRO A 253 -8.61 19.32 -13.47
N PRO A 254 -7.90 18.75 -12.48
CA PRO A 254 -6.57 18.19 -12.72
C PRO A 254 -6.65 17.10 -13.79
N GLU A 255 -5.67 17.08 -14.70
CA GLU A 255 -5.56 16.00 -15.69
C GLU A 255 -5.51 14.65 -14.97
N GLY A 256 -6.41 13.73 -15.32
CA GLY A 256 -6.54 12.42 -14.67
C GLY A 256 -7.28 12.42 -13.33
N GLY A 257 -7.99 13.51 -12.99
CA GLY A 257 -8.84 13.60 -11.82
C GLY A 257 -8.08 13.40 -10.51
N PHE A 258 -8.67 12.66 -9.57
CA PHE A 258 -8.04 12.38 -8.26
C PHE A 258 -6.71 11.63 -8.40
N SER A 259 -6.57 10.73 -9.37
CA SER A 259 -5.30 10.04 -9.63
C SER A 259 -4.19 11.03 -9.98
N GLY A 260 -4.50 12.06 -10.78
CA GLY A 260 -3.55 13.13 -11.12
C GLY A 260 -3.12 13.96 -9.90
N VAL A 261 -4.03 14.18 -8.93
CA VAL A 261 -3.69 14.83 -7.65
C VAL A 261 -2.69 13.99 -6.86
N LEU A 262 -2.90 12.67 -6.79
CA LEU A 262 -1.96 11.76 -6.11
C LEU A 262 -0.59 11.70 -6.80
N ASP A 263 -0.57 11.67 -8.14
CA ASP A 263 0.66 11.74 -8.95
C ASP A 263 1.46 13.01 -8.65
N LYS A 264 0.77 14.16 -8.59
CA LYS A 264 1.37 15.45 -8.25
C LYS A 264 1.93 15.47 -6.84
N LEU A 265 1.18 15.01 -5.84
CA LEU A 265 1.63 14.96 -4.45
C LEU A 265 2.88 14.07 -4.30
N TYR A 266 2.89 12.91 -4.97
CA TYR A 266 4.04 12.02 -4.99
C TYR A 266 5.27 12.70 -5.61
N LYS A 267 5.09 13.35 -6.77
CA LYS A 267 6.15 14.11 -7.46
C LYS A 267 6.71 15.22 -6.58
N THR A 268 5.84 15.99 -5.91
CA THR A 268 6.24 17.06 -5.00
C THR A 268 7.08 16.55 -3.84
N ALA A 269 6.70 15.41 -3.25
CA ALA A 269 7.42 14.84 -2.11
C ALA A 269 8.77 14.22 -2.47
N THR A 270 8.86 13.57 -3.64
CA THR A 270 10.04 12.78 -4.04
C THR A 270 10.98 13.52 -4.99
N GLY A 271 10.55 14.65 -5.57
CA GLY A 271 11.30 15.37 -6.61
C GLY A 271 11.46 14.58 -7.92
N THR A 272 10.81 13.43 -8.06
CA THR A 272 10.94 12.56 -9.24
C THR A 272 9.92 12.97 -10.30
N ASP A 273 10.41 13.33 -11.49
CA ASP A 273 9.56 13.62 -12.63
C ASP A 273 8.90 12.34 -13.16
N VAL A 274 7.63 12.14 -12.81
CA VAL A 274 6.82 10.94 -13.12
C VAL A 274 6.60 10.75 -14.64
N SER A 275 6.93 11.76 -15.46
CA SER A 275 6.71 11.77 -16.91
C SER A 275 7.91 11.32 -17.76
N ALA A 276 9.04 10.93 -17.16
CA ALA A 276 10.32 10.82 -17.88
C ALA A 276 11.02 9.44 -17.87
N GLU A 277 10.33 8.33 -17.59
CA GLU A 277 10.84 6.97 -17.86
C GLU A 277 9.93 6.25 -18.86
N VAL A 278 9.78 6.81 -20.07
CA VAL A 278 9.50 5.97 -21.25
C VAL A 278 10.87 5.57 -21.78
N GLU A 279 11.24 4.30 -21.62
CA GLU A 279 12.39 3.72 -22.29
C GLU A 279 12.33 4.10 -23.76
N ALA A 280 13.35 4.85 -24.22
CA ALA A 280 13.59 5.03 -25.64
C ALA A 280 13.65 3.63 -26.26
N PRO A 281 12.94 3.36 -27.37
CA PRO A 281 13.05 2.08 -28.03
C PRO A 281 14.52 1.88 -28.40
N ALA A 282 15.08 0.77 -27.91
CA ALA A 282 16.44 0.37 -28.19
C ALA A 282 16.75 0.60 -29.67
N THR A 283 17.69 1.49 -29.93
CA THR A 283 18.26 1.73 -31.26
C THR A 283 18.66 0.38 -31.82
N GLN A 284 17.92 -0.11 -32.81
CA GLN A 284 18.34 -1.27 -33.59
C GLN A 284 19.74 -0.96 -34.15
N PRO A 285 20.74 -1.85 -33.99
CA PRO A 285 21.94 -1.72 -34.77
C PRO A 285 21.55 -1.88 -36.23
N SER A 286 21.68 -0.80 -36.99
CA SER A 286 21.53 -0.79 -38.44
C SER A 286 22.34 -1.94 -39.02
N ALA A 287 21.63 -2.94 -39.54
CA ALA A 287 22.22 -4.02 -40.31
C ALA A 287 23.05 -3.41 -41.45
N GLU A 288 24.31 -3.84 -41.52
CA GLU A 288 25.22 -3.57 -42.61
C GLU A 288 24.55 -3.79 -43.97
N ARG A 289 24.73 -2.82 -44.86
CA ARG A 289 24.40 -2.93 -46.27
C ARG A 289 25.09 -4.18 -46.86
N PRO A 290 24.43 -4.96 -47.72
CA PRO A 290 25.12 -6.00 -48.46
C PRO A 290 26.15 -5.35 -49.41
N PRO A 291 27.33 -5.96 -49.61
CA PRO A 291 28.31 -5.45 -50.56
C PRO A 291 27.77 -5.60 -51.98
N GLU A 292 27.93 -4.54 -52.77
CA GLU A 292 27.68 -4.50 -54.21
C GLU A 292 28.40 -5.66 -54.92
N GLU A 293 27.64 -6.47 -55.66
CA GLU A 293 28.18 -7.37 -56.67
C GLU A 293 28.90 -6.54 -57.75
N LEU A 294 30.23 -6.63 -57.74
CA LEU A 294 31.08 -6.24 -58.84
C LEU A 294 30.77 -7.13 -60.04
N VAL A 295 30.05 -6.58 -61.01
CA VAL A 295 29.91 -7.12 -62.37
C VAL A 295 31.30 -7.13 -63.03
N PRO A 296 31.80 -8.26 -63.54
CA PRO A 296 32.85 -8.26 -64.54
C PRO A 296 32.23 -8.45 -65.92
N GLU A 297 32.23 -7.38 -66.69
CA GLU A 297 32.01 -7.41 -68.13
C GLU A 297 33.29 -7.90 -68.81
N ALA A 298 33.23 -9.04 -69.53
CA ALA A 298 34.24 -9.41 -70.53
C ALA A 298 33.71 -10.41 -71.57
N THR A 299 33.25 -9.83 -72.68
CA THR A 299 33.40 -10.22 -74.11
C THR A 299 32.79 -11.50 -74.69
N PRO A 300 32.26 -11.42 -75.94
CA PRO A 300 31.69 -12.56 -76.65
C PRO A 300 32.76 -13.33 -77.43
N VAL A 301 32.56 -14.64 -77.56
CA VAL A 301 33.24 -15.46 -78.57
C VAL A 301 32.20 -16.39 -79.24
N ASN A 302 32.21 -16.34 -80.57
CA ASN A 302 31.42 -17.00 -81.61
C ASN A 302 30.05 -16.39 -81.97
#